data_AF-A0A847X7A4-F1
#
_entry.id   AF-A0A847X7A4-F1
#
_cell.length_a   1.000
_cell.length_b   1.000
_cell.length_c   1.000
_cell.angle_alpha   90.00
_cell.angle_beta   90.00
_cell.angle_gamma   90.00
#
_symmetry.space_group_name_H-M   'P 1'
#
loop_
_entity.id
_entity.type
_entity.pdbx_description
1 polymer ?
#
loop_
_entity_poly.entity_id
_entity_poly.type
_entity_poly.pdbx_seq_one_letter_code
_entity_poly.pdbx_strand_id
1 'polypeptide(L)'
;AIKKEMDILISVDTYHSETAEAALLAGADIINDVTGLRGDPNMAKICAKYDAPIIIMHMKKDPKTMQKDIHYDDFMGEVYDYFKDQIDFAIQEGNDPERLILDPGVGFAKSFDNNIEIIQKLETFYDFDLPILLAVSRKTFIGKILGGTPPEDRLEGTIAISCWAAERGIEMIRVHDVKENCNAIRVMEALK
;
A
#
# COMPACT_ATOMS: atom_id res chain seq x y z
N ALA A 1 7.76 -23.37 7.63
CA ALA A 1 6.97 -22.26 7.05
C ALA A 1 6.61 -21.35 8.21
N ILE A 2 6.85 -20.04 8.10
CA ILE A 2 6.73 -19.06 9.21
C ILE A 2 5.40 -19.23 9.97
N LYS A 3 4.30 -19.50 9.26
CA LYS A 3 2.96 -19.72 9.82
C LYS A 3 2.84 -20.91 10.81
N LYS A 4 3.74 -21.90 10.73
CA LYS A 4 3.77 -23.04 11.67
C LYS A 4 4.38 -22.67 13.03
N GLU A 5 5.13 -21.58 13.09
CA GLU A 5 5.92 -21.19 14.27
C GLU A 5 5.40 -19.89 14.91
N MET A 6 4.63 -19.09 14.17
CA MET A 6 4.17 -17.77 14.59
C MET A 6 2.69 -17.54 14.24
N ASP A 7 1.94 -17.02 15.22
CA ASP A 7 0.57 -16.55 15.03
C ASP A 7 0.58 -15.08 14.60
N ILE A 8 0.99 -14.84 13.35
CA ILE A 8 1.03 -13.51 12.72
C ILE A 8 0.43 -13.59 11.32
N LEU A 9 -0.17 -12.50 10.84
CA LEU A 9 -0.58 -12.39 9.44
C LEU A 9 0.67 -12.32 8.54
N ILE A 10 0.61 -13.01 7.41
CA ILE A 10 1.65 -13.08 6.39
C ILE A 10 1.09 -12.51 5.10
N SER A 11 1.55 -11.32 4.73
CA SER A 11 1.33 -10.77 3.39
C SER A 11 2.48 -11.16 2.46
N VAL A 12 2.17 -11.56 1.23
CA VAL A 12 3.16 -11.87 0.19
C VAL A 12 3.11 -10.83 -0.91
N ASP A 13 4.25 -10.15 -1.10
CA ASP A 13 4.48 -9.11 -2.11
C ASP A 13 4.86 -9.76 -3.45
N THR A 14 3.89 -9.86 -4.36
CA THR A 14 4.06 -10.50 -5.67
C THR A 14 3.08 -9.95 -6.69
N TYR A 15 3.54 -9.87 -7.94
CA TYR A 15 2.72 -9.56 -9.11
C TYR A 15 2.54 -10.77 -10.04
N HIS A 16 2.99 -11.96 -9.65
CA HIS A 16 2.79 -13.22 -10.38
C HIS A 16 1.75 -14.09 -9.68
N SER A 17 0.70 -14.47 -10.40
CA SER A 17 -0.41 -15.28 -9.88
C SER A 17 0.05 -16.67 -9.42
N GLU A 18 1.01 -17.30 -10.11
CA GLU A 18 1.58 -18.59 -9.70
C GLU A 18 2.28 -18.51 -8.33
N THR A 19 2.98 -17.41 -8.06
CA THR A 19 3.62 -17.18 -6.76
C THR A 19 2.57 -16.92 -5.68
N ALA A 20 1.53 -16.14 -6.00
CA ALA A 20 0.42 -15.90 -5.09
C ALA A 20 -0.30 -17.20 -4.72
N GLU A 21 -0.64 -18.04 -5.69
CA GLU A 21 -1.29 -19.34 -5.45
C GLU A 21 -0.43 -20.27 -4.59
N ALA A 22 0.87 -20.38 -4.90
CA ALA A 22 1.78 -21.18 -4.09
C ALA A 22 1.90 -20.65 -2.65
N ALA A 23 1.91 -19.32 -2.46
CA ALA A 23 1.94 -18.69 -1.15
C ALA A 23 0.67 -18.96 -0.35
N LEU A 24 -0.51 -18.83 -0.97
CA LEU A 24 -1.81 -19.10 -0.34
C LEU A 24 -1.94 -20.57 0.06
N LEU A 25 -1.53 -21.50 -0.81
CA LEU A 25 -1.46 -22.93 -0.48
C LEU A 25 -0.49 -23.24 0.68
N ALA A 26 0.55 -22.42 0.85
CA ALA A 26 1.49 -22.52 1.96
C ALA A 26 1.00 -21.84 3.25
N GLY A 27 -0.15 -21.15 3.22
CA GLY A 27 -0.78 -20.49 4.37
C GLY A 27 -0.46 -19.01 4.52
N ALA A 28 -0.11 -18.30 3.43
CA ALA A 28 -0.14 -16.84 3.42
C ALA A 28 -1.57 -16.32 3.61
N ASP A 29 -1.71 -15.15 4.24
CA ASP A 29 -3.00 -14.59 4.60
C ASP A 29 -3.44 -13.46 3.66
N ILE A 30 -2.51 -12.72 3.04
CA ILE A 30 -2.79 -11.54 2.21
C ILE A 30 -1.89 -11.55 0.98
N ILE A 31 -2.41 -11.14 -0.18
CA ILE A 31 -1.61 -10.85 -1.37
C ILE A 31 -1.42 -9.34 -1.49
N ASN A 32 -0.17 -8.90 -1.66
CA ASN A 32 0.16 -7.51 -1.96
C ASN A 32 0.62 -7.41 -3.41
N ASP A 33 -0.25 -6.89 -4.29
CA ASP A 33 0.07 -6.71 -5.71
C ASP A 33 0.32 -5.24 -6.03
N VAL A 34 1.60 -4.89 -6.14
CA VAL A 34 2.07 -3.54 -6.51
C VAL A 34 1.66 -3.10 -7.92
N THR A 35 1.18 -4.01 -8.76
CA THR A 35 0.64 -3.66 -10.09
C THR A 35 -0.85 -3.32 -10.05
N GLY A 36 -1.48 -3.51 -8.89
CA GLY A 36 -2.92 -3.33 -8.68
C GLY A 36 -3.73 -4.13 -9.69
N LEU A 37 -3.45 -5.43 -9.79
CA LEU A 37 -4.14 -6.40 -10.66
C LEU A 37 -3.88 -6.27 -12.16
N ARG A 38 -2.97 -5.38 -12.59
CA ARG A 38 -2.66 -5.18 -14.02
C ARG A 38 -1.49 -6.00 -14.52
N GLY A 39 -0.65 -6.55 -13.64
CA GLY A 39 0.57 -7.27 -13.99
C GLY A 39 0.32 -8.67 -14.53
N ASP A 40 -0.53 -9.44 -13.85
CA ASP A 40 -0.90 -10.81 -14.23
C ASP A 40 -2.43 -10.93 -14.26
N PRO A 41 -3.03 -11.25 -15.43
CA PRO A 41 -4.49 -11.30 -15.59
C PRO A 41 -5.17 -12.40 -14.74
N ASN A 42 -4.42 -13.35 -14.18
CA ASN A 42 -4.97 -14.39 -13.31
C ASN A 42 -4.93 -14.01 -11.83
N MET A 43 -4.26 -12.92 -11.44
CA MET A 43 -4.08 -12.56 -10.02
C MET A 43 -5.42 -12.42 -9.28
N ALA A 44 -6.36 -11.68 -9.88
CA ALA A 44 -7.68 -11.47 -9.28
C ALA A 44 -8.47 -12.78 -9.10
N LYS A 45 -8.39 -13.69 -10.08
CA LYS A 45 -9.06 -15.00 -10.01
C LYS A 45 -8.45 -15.91 -8.95
N ILE A 46 -7.13 -15.87 -8.79
CA ILE A 46 -6.44 -16.62 -7.73
C ILE A 46 -6.87 -16.10 -6.37
N CYS A 47 -6.87 -14.78 -6.14
CA CYS A 47 -7.30 -14.23 -4.85
C CYS A 47 -8.76 -14.59 -4.54
N ALA A 48 -9.67 -14.47 -5.52
CA ALA A 48 -11.07 -14.89 -5.39
C ALA A 48 -11.22 -16.38 -5.07
N LYS A 49 -10.49 -17.26 -5.77
CA LYS A 49 -10.52 -18.72 -5.57
C LYS A 49 -10.18 -19.13 -4.13
N TYR A 50 -9.25 -18.42 -3.49
CA TYR A 50 -8.79 -18.72 -2.14
C TYR A 50 -9.39 -17.79 -1.08
N ASP A 51 -10.34 -16.93 -1.46
CA ASP A 51 -10.97 -15.95 -0.57
C ASP A 51 -9.92 -15.09 0.18
N ALA A 52 -8.86 -14.69 -0.54
CA ALA A 52 -7.70 -14.02 0.02
C ALA A 52 -7.84 -12.49 -0.08
N PRO A 53 -7.63 -11.74 1.03
CA PRO A 53 -7.46 -10.30 0.97
C PRO A 53 -6.36 -9.87 0.01
N ILE A 54 -6.61 -8.78 -0.72
CA ILE A 54 -5.68 -8.24 -1.69
C ILE A 54 -5.46 -6.74 -1.50
N ILE A 55 -4.19 -6.34 -1.48
CA ILE A 55 -3.77 -4.94 -1.51
C ILE A 55 -3.60 -4.52 -2.98
N ILE A 56 -4.42 -3.56 -3.40
CA ILE A 56 -4.39 -2.93 -4.73
C ILE A 56 -3.64 -1.62 -4.61
N MET A 57 -2.45 -1.55 -5.20
CA MET A 57 -1.62 -0.34 -5.15
C MET A 57 -1.76 0.51 -6.42
N HIS A 58 -1.93 1.83 -6.26
CA HIS A 58 -1.83 2.75 -7.40
C HIS A 58 -0.37 2.91 -7.86
N MET A 59 -0.12 2.53 -9.10
CA MET A 59 1.13 2.80 -9.81
C MET A 59 0.87 3.19 -11.26
N LYS A 60 1.53 4.27 -11.72
CA LYS A 60 1.50 4.69 -13.12
C LYS A 60 2.67 4.06 -13.87
N LYS A 61 2.37 3.29 -14.93
CA LYS A 61 3.32 2.53 -15.77
C LYS A 61 4.07 1.41 -15.03
N ASP A 62 4.88 0.64 -15.76
CA ASP A 62 5.73 -0.44 -15.24
C ASP A 62 6.77 0.11 -14.23
N PRO A 63 7.02 -0.58 -13.09
CA PRO A 63 7.96 -0.13 -12.06
C PRO A 63 9.34 0.29 -12.58
N LYS A 64 9.83 -0.35 -13.65
CA LYS A 64 11.14 -0.09 -14.25
C LYS A 64 11.20 1.21 -15.04
N THR A 65 10.05 1.72 -15.48
CA THR A 65 9.93 2.93 -16.32
C THR A 65 9.16 4.06 -15.65
N MET A 66 8.59 3.80 -14.48
CA MET A 66 7.62 4.63 -13.77
C MET A 66 8.13 6.05 -13.43
N GLN A 67 9.45 6.25 -13.34
CA GLN A 67 10.06 7.55 -13.00
C GLN A 67 10.38 8.44 -14.21
N LYS A 68 10.10 7.98 -15.44
CA LYS A 68 10.28 8.75 -16.68
C LYS A 68 8.95 9.40 -17.12
N ASP A 69 8.99 10.70 -17.38
CA ASP A 69 7.85 11.50 -17.85
C ASP A 69 6.60 11.32 -16.96
N ILE A 70 6.77 11.62 -15.66
CA ILE A 70 5.68 11.65 -14.68
C ILE A 70 4.87 12.93 -14.91
N HIS A 71 3.77 12.80 -15.64
CA HIS A 71 2.81 13.88 -15.87
C HIS A 71 1.42 13.38 -15.52
N TYR A 72 0.67 14.18 -14.78
CA TYR A 72 -0.75 14.00 -14.50
C TYR A 72 -1.44 15.32 -14.82
N ASP A 73 -2.61 15.26 -15.46
CA ASP A 73 -3.41 16.46 -15.75
C ASP A 73 -4.27 16.81 -14.53
N ASP A 74 -4.89 15.79 -13.92
CA ASP A 74 -5.53 15.85 -12.61
C ASP A 74 -5.06 14.66 -11.77
N PHE A 75 -4.01 14.89 -10.97
CA PHE A 75 -3.37 13.80 -10.24
C PHE A 75 -4.33 13.06 -9.29
N MET A 76 -5.10 13.79 -8.48
CA MET A 76 -6.01 13.15 -7.53
C MET A 76 -7.21 12.50 -8.23
N GLY A 77 -7.76 13.14 -9.26
CA GLY A 77 -8.83 12.56 -10.07
C GLY A 77 -8.40 11.27 -10.76
N GLU A 78 -7.23 11.28 -11.42
CA GLU A 78 -6.67 10.09 -12.08
C GLU A 78 -6.42 8.93 -11.09
N VAL A 79 -5.94 9.22 -9.87
CA VAL A 79 -5.73 8.18 -8.85
C VAL A 79 -7.06 7.63 -8.32
N TYR A 80 -8.05 8.49 -8.11
CA TYR A 80 -9.38 8.09 -7.67
C TYR A 80 -10.07 7.19 -8.71
N ASP A 81 -10.09 7.62 -9.98
CA ASP A 81 -10.66 6.85 -11.09
C ASP A 81 -9.92 5.51 -11.27
N TYR A 82 -8.59 5.49 -11.09
CA TYR A 82 -7.83 4.25 -11.10
C TYR A 82 -8.33 3.25 -10.03
N PHE A 83 -8.50 3.70 -8.78
CA PHE A 83 -8.95 2.81 -7.71
C PHE A 83 -10.36 2.31 -7.97
N LYS A 84 -11.27 3.20 -8.39
CA LYS A 84 -12.62 2.81 -8.79
C LYS A 84 -12.60 1.71 -9.84
N ASP A 85 -11.83 1.88 -10.91
CA ASP A 85 -11.72 0.88 -11.98
C ASP A 85 -11.13 -0.45 -11.48
N GLN A 86 -10.13 -0.42 -10.60
CA GLN A 86 -9.51 -1.66 -10.09
C GLN A 86 -10.39 -2.38 -9.07
N ILE A 87 -11.14 -1.65 -8.25
CA ILE A 87 -12.14 -2.21 -7.34
C ILE A 87 -13.23 -2.90 -8.16
N ASP A 88 -13.80 -2.20 -9.14
CA ASP A 88 -14.83 -2.75 -10.02
C ASP A 88 -14.34 -4.01 -10.76
N PHE A 89 -13.10 -3.99 -11.25
CA PHE A 89 -12.47 -5.15 -11.87
C PHE A 89 -12.31 -6.33 -10.90
N ALA A 90 -11.80 -6.09 -9.69
CA ALA A 90 -11.60 -7.15 -8.69
C ALA A 90 -12.93 -7.83 -8.33
N ILE A 91 -13.99 -7.05 -8.14
CA ILE A 91 -15.34 -7.53 -7.85
C ILE A 91 -15.90 -8.34 -9.03
N GLN A 92 -15.73 -7.87 -10.26
CA GLN A 92 -16.16 -8.60 -11.47
C GLN A 92 -15.45 -9.96 -11.62
N GLU A 93 -14.20 -10.05 -11.19
CA GLU A 93 -13.42 -11.29 -11.16
C GLU A 93 -13.75 -12.19 -9.95
N GLY A 94 -14.71 -11.78 -9.12
CA GLY A 94 -15.28 -12.58 -8.03
C GLY A 94 -14.65 -12.36 -6.65
N ASN A 95 -13.87 -11.29 -6.46
CA ASN A 95 -13.34 -10.94 -5.14
C ASN A 95 -14.43 -10.28 -4.28
N ASP A 96 -14.43 -10.62 -3.00
CA ASP A 96 -15.29 -9.97 -2.00
C ASP A 96 -14.85 -8.51 -1.79
N PRO A 97 -15.73 -7.50 -1.94
CA PRO A 97 -15.41 -6.11 -1.64
C PRO A 97 -14.77 -5.90 -0.27
N GLU A 98 -15.21 -6.62 0.77
CA GLU A 98 -14.69 -6.48 2.14
C GLU A 98 -13.24 -6.97 2.29
N ARG A 99 -12.68 -7.62 1.26
CA ARG A 99 -11.32 -8.16 1.22
C ARG A 99 -10.34 -7.27 0.45
N LEU A 100 -10.78 -6.14 -0.06
CA LEU A 100 -9.93 -5.21 -0.81
C LEU A 100 -9.26 -4.22 0.15
N ILE A 101 -7.99 -3.91 -0.11
CA ILE A 101 -7.19 -2.93 0.64
C ILE A 101 -6.54 -1.99 -0.37
N LEU A 102 -6.55 -0.68 -0.11
CA LEU A 102 -5.98 0.32 -1.03
C LEU A 102 -4.59 0.74 -0.57
N ASP A 103 -3.61 0.77 -1.48
CA ASP A 103 -2.31 1.43 -1.26
C ASP A 103 -2.14 2.60 -2.26
N PRO A 104 -2.05 3.86 -1.80
CA PRO A 104 -1.88 5.04 -2.66
C PRO A 104 -0.56 5.02 -3.48
N GLY A 105 0.36 4.10 -3.17
CA GLY A 105 1.59 3.89 -3.91
C GLY A 105 2.53 5.08 -3.82
N VAL A 106 2.68 5.67 -2.63
CA VAL A 106 3.62 6.79 -2.42
C VAL A 106 5.01 6.40 -2.93
N GLY A 107 5.67 7.26 -3.69
CA GLY A 107 6.99 7.01 -4.29
C GLY A 107 6.98 6.20 -5.58
N PHE A 108 5.82 5.72 -6.05
CA PHE A 108 5.67 5.02 -7.33
C PHE A 108 5.08 5.94 -8.40
N ALA A 109 5.90 6.33 -9.39
CA ALA A 109 5.56 7.27 -10.47
C ALA A 109 4.87 8.57 -9.99
N LYS A 110 5.43 9.18 -8.94
CA LYS A 110 4.92 10.42 -8.35
C LYS A 110 6.06 11.40 -8.15
N SER A 111 5.84 12.66 -8.52
CA SER A 111 6.74 13.77 -8.19
C SER A 111 6.82 13.97 -6.67
N PHE A 112 7.69 14.87 -6.20
CA PHE A 112 7.68 15.23 -4.79
C PHE A 112 6.31 15.78 -4.36
N ASP A 113 5.77 16.72 -5.13
CA ASP A 113 4.50 17.37 -4.83
C ASP A 113 3.33 16.38 -4.85
N ASN A 114 3.30 15.45 -5.82
CA ASN A 114 2.26 14.42 -5.88
C ASN A 114 2.31 13.47 -4.66
N ASN A 115 3.51 13.19 -4.13
CA ASN A 115 3.64 12.37 -2.92
C ASN A 115 3.12 13.11 -1.69
N ILE A 116 3.36 14.42 -1.59
CA ILE A 116 2.80 15.23 -0.51
C ILE A 116 1.28 15.32 -0.65
N GLU A 117 0.79 15.62 -1.85
CA GLU A 117 -0.63 15.79 -2.14
C GLU A 117 -1.44 14.53 -1.82
N ILE A 118 -1.02 13.35 -2.28
CA ILE A 118 -1.76 12.12 -2.01
C ILE A 118 -1.77 11.75 -0.53
N ILE A 119 -0.68 12.03 0.20
CA ILE A 119 -0.64 11.82 1.65
C ILE A 119 -1.61 12.79 2.32
N GLN A 120 -1.60 14.06 1.94
CA GLN A 120 -2.46 15.08 2.54
C GLN A 120 -3.96 14.86 2.31
N LYS A 121 -4.33 14.10 1.28
CA LYS A 121 -5.71 13.87 0.84
C LYS A 121 -6.13 12.40 0.93
N LEU A 122 -5.48 11.58 1.77
CA LEU A 122 -5.81 10.15 1.88
C LEU A 122 -7.28 9.90 2.23
N GLU A 123 -7.90 10.81 2.99
CA GLU A 123 -9.31 10.74 3.35
C GLU A 123 -10.26 10.74 2.14
N THR A 124 -9.80 11.20 0.97
CA THR A 124 -10.55 11.11 -0.29
C THR A 124 -10.90 9.66 -0.64
N PHE A 125 -10.06 8.70 -0.24
CA PHE A 125 -10.28 7.29 -0.55
C PHE A 125 -11.18 6.58 0.47
N TYR A 126 -11.60 7.25 1.55
CA TYR A 126 -12.61 6.71 2.47
C TYR A 126 -13.99 6.60 1.82
N ASP A 127 -14.22 7.32 0.72
CA ASP A 127 -15.44 7.19 -0.10
C ASP A 127 -15.63 5.76 -0.65
N PHE A 128 -14.57 4.95 -0.71
CA PHE A 128 -14.64 3.54 -1.12
C PHE A 128 -15.04 2.58 0.00
N ASP A 129 -15.08 3.02 1.26
CA ASP A 129 -15.34 2.17 2.44
C ASP A 129 -14.39 0.96 2.54
N LEU A 130 -13.12 1.17 2.16
CA LEU A 130 -12.06 0.16 2.19
C LEU A 130 -10.89 0.62 3.07
N PRO A 131 -10.21 -0.30 3.76
CA PRO A 131 -9.02 0.02 4.53
C PRO A 131 -7.87 0.49 3.63
N ILE A 132 -7.03 1.38 4.17
CA ILE A 132 -5.87 1.95 3.49
C ILE A 132 -4.58 1.43 4.14
N LEU A 133 -3.66 0.94 3.30
CA LEU A 133 -2.28 0.66 3.66
C LEU A 133 -1.37 1.78 3.19
N LEU A 134 -0.68 2.43 4.13
CA LEU A 134 0.32 3.45 3.83
C LEU A 134 1.75 2.91 3.94
N ALA A 135 2.40 2.72 2.79
CA ALA A 135 3.80 2.35 2.72
C ALA A 135 4.69 3.57 2.43
N VAL A 136 5.31 4.17 3.46
CA VAL A 136 6.16 5.38 3.29
C VAL A 136 7.56 5.27 3.89
N SER A 137 7.84 4.20 4.61
CA SER A 137 9.06 4.05 5.38
C SER A 137 10.33 4.24 4.54
N ARG A 138 11.18 5.18 5.00
CA ARG A 138 12.46 5.55 4.40
C ARG A 138 12.40 6.03 2.94
N LYS A 139 11.21 6.36 2.40
CA LYS A 139 11.08 6.77 0.99
C LYS A 139 11.75 8.13 0.71
N THR A 140 12.13 8.32 -0.56
CA THR A 140 12.92 9.47 -1.03
C THR A 140 12.30 10.84 -0.70
N PHE A 141 10.97 10.96 -0.69
CA PHE A 141 10.31 12.23 -0.36
C PHE A 141 10.59 12.67 1.10
N ILE A 142 10.71 11.72 2.04
CA ILE A 142 11.11 12.00 3.44
C ILE A 142 12.52 12.60 3.45
N GLY A 143 13.45 11.97 2.72
CA GLY A 143 14.81 12.50 2.58
C GLY A 143 14.83 13.92 2.03
N LYS A 144 13.98 14.23 1.04
CA LYS A 144 13.85 15.59 0.49
C LYS A 144 13.32 16.60 1.51
N ILE A 145 12.30 16.24 2.31
CA ILE A 145 11.79 17.08 3.41
C ILE A 145 12.91 17.39 4.41
N LEU A 146 13.73 16.39 4.74
CA LEU A 146 14.81 16.49 5.72
C LEU A 146 16.13 17.07 5.15
N GLY A 147 16.12 17.61 3.93
CA GLY A 147 17.30 18.28 3.35
C GLY A 147 18.32 17.34 2.69
N GLY A 148 17.87 16.21 2.14
CA GLY A 148 18.71 15.26 1.40
C GLY A 148 19.19 14.06 2.22
N THR A 149 18.59 13.80 3.39
CA THR A 149 18.95 12.72 4.30
C THR A 149 18.94 11.34 3.63
N PRO A 150 19.96 10.48 3.83
CA PRO A 150 20.02 9.15 3.23
C PRO A 150 18.96 8.20 3.82
N PRO A 151 18.58 7.10 3.13
CA PRO A 151 17.49 6.21 3.56
C PRO A 151 17.58 5.69 5.00
N GLU A 152 18.77 5.38 5.48
CA GLU A 152 19.08 4.87 6.82
C GLU A 152 18.77 5.87 7.94
N ASP A 153 18.82 7.17 7.65
CA ASP A 153 18.65 8.26 8.61
C ASP A 153 17.25 8.90 8.53
N ARG A 154 16.27 8.19 7.95
CA ARG A 154 14.88 8.67 7.77
C ARG A 154 13.90 8.09 8.79
N LEU A 155 14.40 7.59 9.92
CA LEU A 155 13.57 6.95 10.94
C LEU A 155 12.57 7.93 11.56
N GLU A 156 13.04 9.10 12.01
CA GLU A 156 12.21 10.12 12.65
C GLU A 156 11.13 10.64 11.71
N GLY A 157 11.50 10.86 10.44
CA GLY A 157 10.54 11.24 9.40
C GLY A 157 9.51 10.15 9.11
N THR A 158 9.92 8.87 9.15
CA THR A 158 8.99 7.74 9.02
C THR A 158 8.01 7.71 10.18
N ILE A 159 8.50 7.79 11.43
CA ILE A 159 7.67 7.77 12.64
C ILE A 159 6.67 8.93 12.63
N ALA A 160 7.13 10.14 12.24
CA ALA A 160 6.26 11.31 12.16
C ALA A 160 5.07 11.07 11.22
N ILE A 161 5.30 10.47 10.05
CA ILE A 161 4.22 10.16 9.10
C ILE A 161 3.35 9.02 9.62
N SER A 162 3.93 8.01 10.27
CA SER A 162 3.16 6.90 10.84
C SER A 162 2.20 7.38 11.94
N CYS A 163 2.64 8.23 12.86
CA CYS A 163 1.76 8.87 13.84
C CYS A 163 0.69 9.75 13.16
N TRP A 164 1.09 10.54 12.16
CA TRP A 164 0.17 11.39 11.41
C TRP A 164 -0.95 10.59 10.70
N ALA A 165 -0.60 9.42 10.15
CA ALA A 165 -1.52 8.52 9.45
C ALA A 165 -2.48 7.83 10.43
N ALA A 166 -1.96 7.30 11.53
CA ALA A 166 -2.78 6.66 12.57
C ALA A 166 -3.73 7.67 13.26
N GLU A 167 -3.38 8.96 13.32
CA GLU A 167 -4.29 10.00 13.81
C GLU A 167 -5.47 10.27 12.86
N ARG A 168 -5.29 9.98 11.57
CA ARG A 168 -6.31 10.17 10.52
C ARG A 168 -7.15 8.93 10.24
N GLY A 169 -6.94 7.85 10.99
CA GLY A 169 -7.69 6.61 10.83
C GLY A 169 -7.11 5.63 9.81
N ILE A 170 -5.90 5.86 9.29
CA ILE A 170 -5.26 4.89 8.40
C ILE A 170 -4.97 3.58 9.14
N GLU A 171 -5.47 2.47 8.60
CA GLU A 171 -5.55 1.18 9.29
C GLU A 171 -4.24 0.40 9.27
N MET A 172 -3.45 0.56 8.20
CA MET A 172 -2.22 -0.22 8.01
C MET A 172 -1.04 0.67 7.62
N ILE A 173 0.12 0.40 8.21
CA ILE A 173 1.36 1.12 7.92
C ILE A 173 2.48 0.10 7.69
N ARG A 174 3.10 0.15 6.50
CA ARG A 174 4.21 -0.75 6.13
C ARG A 174 5.55 -0.07 6.42
N VAL A 175 6.31 -0.61 7.38
CA VAL A 175 7.57 -0.04 7.86
C VAL A 175 8.72 -1.05 7.92
N HIS A 176 9.96 -0.55 7.82
CA HIS A 176 11.17 -1.34 8.09
C HIS A 176 11.45 -1.41 9.61
N ASP A 177 11.28 -0.28 10.30
CA ASP A 177 11.61 -0.11 11.71
C ASP A 177 10.37 -0.35 12.60
N VAL A 178 10.00 -1.63 12.74
CA VAL A 178 8.74 -2.04 13.40
C VAL A 178 8.66 -1.60 14.85
N LYS A 179 9.73 -1.84 15.63
CA LYS A 179 9.73 -1.59 17.08
C LYS A 179 9.48 -0.12 17.39
N GLU A 180 10.17 0.77 16.69
CA GLU A 180 10.13 2.21 16.90
C GLU A 180 8.78 2.79 16.52
N ASN A 181 8.22 2.37 15.37
CA ASN A 181 6.88 2.79 14.95
C ASN A 181 5.81 2.26 15.90
N CYS A 182 5.84 0.98 16.28
CA CYS A 182 4.89 0.43 17.26
C CYS A 182 4.96 1.15 18.61
N ASN A 183 6.14 1.49 19.10
CA ASN A 183 6.28 2.25 20.34
C ASN A 183 5.65 3.64 20.23
N ALA A 184 5.90 4.36 19.14
CA ALA A 184 5.32 5.68 18.91
C ALA A 184 3.79 5.64 18.82
N ILE A 185 3.24 4.68 18.07
CA ILE A 185 1.79 4.48 17.96
C ILE A 185 1.17 4.13 19.32
N ARG A 186 1.75 3.21 20.09
CA ARG A 186 1.23 2.84 21.43
C ARG A 186 1.20 4.03 22.40
N VAL A 187 2.22 4.89 22.37
CA VAL A 187 2.23 6.11 23.18
C VAL A 187 1.13 7.06 22.72
N MET A 188 0.96 7.23 21.40
CA MET A 188 -0.08 8.08 20.85
C MET A 188 -1.49 7.58 21.21
N GLU A 189 -1.75 6.27 21.09
CA GLU A 189 -3.01 5.64 21.47
C GLU A 189 -3.33 5.81 22.97
N ALA A 190 -2.32 5.75 23.84
CA ALA A 190 -2.50 5.95 25.28
C ALA A 190 -2.86 7.39 25.67
N LEU A 191 -2.69 8.36 24.74
CA LEU A 191 -3.01 9.77 24.95
C LEU A 191 -4.35 10.21 24.34
N LYS A 192 -5.04 9.31 23.61
CA LYS A 192 -6.38 9.53 23.06
C LYS A 192 -7.46 9.29 24.09
#